data_AF-A0A0J8RFH1-F1
#
_entry.id   AF-A0A0J8RFH1-F1
#
_cell.length_a   1.000
_cell.length_b   1.000
_cell.length_c   1.000
_cell.angle_alpha   90.00
_cell.angle_beta   90.00
_cell.angle_gamma   90.00
#
_symmetry.space_group_name_H-M   'P 1'
#
loop_
_entity.id
_entity.type
_entity.pdbx_description
1 polymer ?
#
loop_
_entity_poly.entity_id
_entity_poly.type
_entity_poly.pdbx_seq_one_letter_code
_entity_poly.pdbx_strand_id
1 'polypeptide(L)'
;MATALFPVGKHSRLTTVTNHKACYVPSLLADMVCAASDARDALDLFLSLYNDDDGNVSTTGYMAFDAHVGDTSCQLRASMIMMLLQHLRKEPTNSLFRTMVSLLIGQLEDLIKMAKTTCRRLTKVGESPESLGLSKSGESRQSLLEKLGWQEPVMLGQDGFSPYLAELSQVSRKPTPLVGHESPQISWQFRRHNVTIGVTISMSGQKCSPYPSKSRPIAEKMTPGSPENWDPSNFSQVVRLIVYSYMLSKYKRFCRRTHVVGAELNPKLPLSVRDRLVSQDYDTTNRRFLLLTGPKRFEQDFASMQNWVGELSCSWLKLLASRFGDDKLPR
;
A
#
# COMPACT_ATOMS: atom_id res chain seq x y z
N MET A 1 8.89 4.62 -10.81
CA MET A 1 8.20 3.33 -10.54
C MET A 1 6.79 3.65 -10.19
N ALA A 2 5.83 2.86 -10.68
CA ALA A 2 4.41 3.06 -10.41
C ALA A 2 4.06 2.89 -8.93
N THR A 3 4.05 4.00 -8.19
CA THR A 3 4.01 4.03 -6.71
C THR A 3 2.79 3.33 -6.14
N ALA A 4 1.65 3.38 -6.85
CA ALA A 4 0.40 2.75 -6.43
C ALA A 4 0.22 1.31 -6.91
N LEU A 5 0.93 0.88 -7.97
CA LEU A 5 0.57 -0.35 -8.69
C LEU A 5 1.45 -1.54 -8.34
N PHE A 6 2.74 -1.29 -8.09
CA PHE A 6 3.69 -2.36 -7.85
C PHE A 6 4.44 -2.16 -6.53
N PRO A 7 4.74 -3.26 -5.81
CA PRO A 7 5.55 -3.18 -4.62
C PRO A 7 6.92 -2.56 -4.94
N VAL A 8 7.49 -1.82 -4.00
CA VAL A 8 8.88 -1.40 -4.05
C VAL A 8 9.75 -2.32 -3.17
N GLY A 9 10.96 -2.61 -3.63
CA GLY A 9 11.88 -3.52 -2.94
C GLY A 9 12.90 -4.14 -3.88
N LYS A 10 13.99 -4.70 -3.33
CA LYS A 10 15.03 -5.37 -4.13
C LYS A 10 14.46 -6.49 -4.99
N HIS A 11 13.52 -7.27 -4.44
CA HIS A 11 12.87 -8.38 -5.14
C HIS A 11 11.80 -7.92 -6.14
N SER A 12 11.10 -6.81 -5.88
CA SER A 12 10.09 -6.29 -6.81
C SER A 12 10.69 -5.59 -8.03
N ARG A 13 11.91 -5.04 -7.92
CA ARG A 13 12.64 -4.49 -9.08
C ARG A 13 12.87 -5.55 -10.17
N LEU A 14 13.21 -6.77 -9.76
CA LEU A 14 13.43 -7.87 -10.69
C LEU A 14 12.13 -8.23 -11.42
N THR A 15 11.01 -8.37 -10.71
CA THR A 15 9.72 -8.72 -11.34
C THR A 15 9.16 -7.60 -12.22
N THR A 16 9.51 -6.34 -11.95
CA THR A 16 9.01 -5.19 -12.69
C THR A 16 9.75 -4.96 -14.01
N VAL A 17 11.05 -5.27 -14.04
CA VAL A 17 11.94 -4.99 -15.20
C VAL A 17 12.16 -6.23 -16.08
N THR A 18 11.88 -7.44 -15.57
CA THR A 18 12.02 -8.66 -16.37
C THR A 18 11.06 -8.66 -17.54
N ASN A 19 11.58 -8.87 -18.75
CA ASN A 19 10.76 -9.06 -19.94
C ASN A 19 10.12 -10.46 -19.93
N HIS A 20 8.79 -10.50 -20.07
CA HIS A 20 8.04 -11.72 -20.26
C HIS A 20 7.76 -11.93 -21.73
N LYS A 21 7.76 -13.18 -22.21
CA LYS A 21 7.44 -13.52 -23.61
C LYS A 21 6.09 -12.94 -24.02
N ALA A 22 5.95 -12.57 -25.30
CA ALA A 22 4.73 -11.97 -25.85
C ALA A 22 3.45 -12.76 -25.56
N CYS A 23 3.53 -14.10 -25.53
CA CYS A 23 2.38 -14.95 -25.20
C CYS A 23 1.84 -14.75 -23.77
N TYR A 24 2.61 -14.17 -22.84
CA TYR A 24 2.18 -13.87 -21.48
C TYR A 24 1.67 -12.43 -21.29
N VAL A 25 1.76 -11.57 -22.31
CA VAL A 25 1.38 -10.15 -22.20
C VAL A 25 -0.07 -9.98 -21.73
N PRO A 26 -1.08 -10.69 -22.26
CA PRO A 26 -2.44 -10.59 -21.74
C PRO A 26 -2.56 -10.94 -20.26
N SER A 27 -1.76 -11.90 -19.77
CA SER A 27 -1.74 -12.24 -18.35
C SER A 27 -1.15 -11.12 -17.49
N LEU A 28 -0.18 -10.37 -18.01
CA LEU A 28 0.36 -9.19 -17.33
C LEU A 28 -0.64 -8.03 -17.33
N LEU A 29 -1.34 -7.82 -18.44
CA LEU A 29 -2.43 -6.83 -18.53
C LEU A 29 -3.52 -7.14 -17.51
N ALA A 30 -3.88 -8.42 -17.34
CA ALA A 30 -4.84 -8.83 -16.32
C ALA A 30 -4.34 -8.53 -14.90
N ASP A 31 -3.08 -8.83 -14.59
CA ASP A 31 -2.48 -8.48 -13.30
C ASP A 31 -2.53 -6.96 -13.05
N MET A 32 -2.25 -6.14 -14.07
CA MET A 32 -2.36 -4.68 -13.98
C MET A 32 -3.78 -4.22 -13.70
N VAL A 33 -4.77 -4.80 -14.38
CA VAL A 33 -6.19 -4.51 -14.12
C VAL A 33 -6.53 -4.82 -12.66
N CYS A 34 -6.07 -5.95 -12.12
CA CYS A 34 -6.29 -6.31 -10.72
C CYS A 34 -5.63 -5.30 -9.77
N ALA A 35 -4.33 -5.03 -9.95
CA ALA A 35 -3.58 -4.12 -9.09
C ALA A 35 -4.12 -2.68 -9.15
N ALA A 36 -4.47 -2.19 -10.34
CA ALA A 36 -5.05 -0.86 -10.51
C ALA A 36 -6.44 -0.76 -9.91
N SER A 37 -7.27 -1.81 -10.04
CA SER A 37 -8.59 -1.85 -9.41
C SER A 37 -8.46 -1.84 -7.88
N ASP A 38 -7.53 -2.62 -7.33
CA ASP A 38 -7.29 -2.66 -5.88
C ASP A 38 -6.75 -1.32 -5.35
N ALA A 39 -5.84 -0.68 -6.09
CA ALA A 39 -5.33 0.64 -5.73
C ALA A 39 -6.43 1.70 -5.79
N ARG A 40 -7.29 1.66 -6.81
CA ARG A 40 -8.43 2.57 -6.93
C ARG A 40 -9.40 2.38 -5.76
N ASP A 41 -9.83 1.14 -5.50
CA ASP A 41 -10.74 0.82 -4.39
C ASP A 41 -10.18 1.32 -3.03
N ALA A 42 -8.85 1.19 -2.82
CA ALA A 42 -8.19 1.67 -1.61
C ALA A 42 -8.24 3.21 -1.47
N LEU A 43 -7.98 3.93 -2.57
CA LEU A 43 -7.97 5.39 -2.60
C LEU A 43 -9.38 5.98 -2.53
N ASP A 44 -10.36 5.36 -3.18
CA ASP A 44 -11.78 5.72 -3.07
C ASP A 44 -12.26 5.57 -1.63
N LEU A 45 -11.95 4.44 -0.99
CA LEU A 45 -12.30 4.22 0.41
C LEU A 45 -11.61 5.24 1.32
N PHE A 46 -10.34 5.55 1.06
CA PHE A 46 -9.61 6.57 1.82
C PHE A 46 -10.25 7.96 1.64
N LEU A 47 -10.67 8.33 0.43
CA LEU A 47 -11.35 9.60 0.18
C LEU A 47 -12.74 9.63 0.83
N SER A 48 -13.49 8.54 0.85
CA SER A 48 -14.74 8.43 1.62
C SER A 48 -14.45 8.72 3.08
N LEU A 49 -13.48 8.02 3.66
CA LEU A 49 -13.03 8.26 5.03
C LEU A 49 -12.47 9.66 5.24
N TYR A 50 -11.94 10.35 4.23
CA TYR A 50 -11.48 11.73 4.37
C TYR A 50 -12.65 12.71 4.45
N ASN A 51 -13.69 12.50 3.64
CA ASN A 51 -14.86 13.38 3.53
C ASN A 51 -15.94 13.09 4.59
N ASP A 52 -16.02 11.85 5.11
CA ASP A 52 -17.03 11.45 6.09
C ASP A 52 -16.72 12.07 7.47
N ASP A 53 -17.41 13.16 7.80
CA ASP A 53 -17.43 13.74 9.14
C ASP A 53 -18.38 12.96 10.08
N ASP A 54 -19.38 12.29 9.53
CA ASP A 54 -20.41 11.58 10.28
C ASP A 54 -20.22 10.06 10.21
N GLY A 55 -20.15 9.45 11.40
CA GLY A 55 -19.89 8.03 11.65
C GLY A 55 -20.95 7.09 11.10
N ASN A 56 -21.07 6.98 9.78
CA ASN A 56 -21.92 6.00 9.13
C ASN A 56 -21.36 4.59 9.39
N VAL A 57 -21.99 3.91 10.34
CA VAL A 57 -21.59 2.62 10.96
C VAL A 57 -21.55 1.45 9.96
N SER A 58 -22.00 1.65 8.71
CA SER A 58 -22.14 0.59 7.71
C SER A 58 -20.90 0.32 6.86
N THR A 59 -19.86 1.17 6.91
CA THR A 59 -18.63 0.94 6.12
C THR A 59 -17.61 0.12 6.91
N THR A 60 -16.79 -0.69 6.20
CA THR A 60 -15.64 -1.41 6.80
C THR A 60 -14.67 -0.45 7.51
N GLY A 61 -14.72 0.84 7.17
CA GLY A 61 -13.99 1.90 7.84
C GLY A 61 -12.49 1.67 7.85
N TYR A 62 -11.85 2.09 8.95
CA TYR A 62 -10.42 1.89 9.18
C TYR A 62 -9.97 0.42 9.18
N MET A 63 -10.88 -0.53 9.46
CA MET A 63 -10.56 -1.96 9.49
C MET A 63 -10.22 -2.51 8.10
N ALA A 64 -10.59 -1.81 7.03
CA ALA A 64 -10.19 -2.16 5.68
C ALA A 64 -8.67 -2.06 5.47
N PHE A 65 -7.96 -1.30 6.31
CA PHE A 65 -6.50 -1.16 6.28
C PHE A 65 -5.79 -2.01 7.35
N ASP A 66 -6.54 -2.79 8.14
CA ASP A 66 -5.98 -3.73 9.12
C ASP A 66 -5.51 -5.02 8.44
N ALA A 67 -4.29 -4.99 7.94
CA ALA A 67 -3.62 -6.13 7.35
C ALA A 67 -3.06 -7.08 8.43
N HIS A 68 -3.95 -7.76 9.15
CA HIS A 68 -3.65 -8.78 10.16
C HIS A 68 -3.10 -10.05 9.47
N VAL A 69 -1.79 -10.30 9.54
CA VAL A 69 -1.15 -11.50 8.93
C VAL A 69 0.01 -12.02 9.80
N GLY A 70 -0.18 -12.08 11.13
CA GLY A 70 0.79 -12.71 12.04
C GLY A 70 1.93 -11.83 12.54
N ASP A 71 2.10 -10.62 12.01
CA ASP A 71 3.00 -9.62 12.61
C ASP A 71 2.34 -8.98 13.84
N THR A 72 3.01 -9.05 14.99
CA THR A 72 2.73 -8.18 16.13
C THR A 72 2.85 -6.75 15.65
N SER A 73 1.76 -5.97 15.68
CA SER A 73 1.63 -4.55 15.22
C SER A 73 0.74 -4.29 13.99
N CYS A 74 -0.02 -5.26 13.49
CA CYS A 74 -1.01 -5.04 12.41
C CYS A 74 -2.05 -3.94 12.73
N GLN A 75 -2.48 -3.83 13.99
CA GLN A 75 -3.35 -2.72 14.45
C GLN A 75 -2.73 -1.34 14.25
N LEU A 76 -1.39 -1.24 14.21
CA LEU A 76 -0.71 0.05 14.02
C LEU A 76 -1.05 0.67 12.67
N ARG A 77 -1.30 -0.14 11.64
CA ARG A 77 -1.60 0.38 10.28
C ARG A 77 -2.93 1.13 10.26
N ALA A 78 -3.96 0.57 10.92
CA ALA A 78 -5.23 1.27 11.08
C ALA A 78 -5.05 2.57 11.89
N SER A 79 -4.25 2.54 12.96
CA SER A 79 -3.91 3.73 13.74
C SER A 79 -3.13 4.78 12.94
N MET A 80 -2.18 4.36 12.09
CA MET A 80 -1.44 5.24 11.18
C MET A 80 -2.38 5.94 10.20
N ILE A 81 -3.30 5.20 9.57
CA ILE A 81 -4.31 5.76 8.67
C ILE A 81 -5.23 6.76 9.40
N MET A 82 -5.67 6.42 10.62
CA MET A 82 -6.47 7.32 11.44
C MET A 82 -5.73 8.61 11.78
N MET A 83 -4.47 8.52 12.24
CA MET A 83 -3.65 9.70 12.54
C MET A 83 -3.34 10.53 11.30
N LEU A 84 -3.11 9.88 10.15
CA LEU A 84 -2.94 10.54 8.87
C LEU A 84 -4.19 11.33 8.49
N LEU A 85 -5.38 10.73 8.59
CA LEU A 85 -6.64 11.42 8.29
C LEU A 85 -6.88 12.60 9.24
N GLN A 86 -6.59 12.44 10.54
CA GLN A 86 -6.65 13.55 11.50
C GLN A 86 -5.69 14.68 11.15
N HIS A 87 -4.47 14.36 10.72
CA HIS A 87 -3.50 15.34 10.25
C HIS A 87 -4.01 16.05 8.99
N LEU A 88 -4.48 15.29 8.00
CA LEU A 88 -4.95 15.85 6.73
C LEU A 88 -6.16 16.77 6.92
N ARG A 89 -7.10 16.42 7.79
CA ARG A 89 -8.30 17.24 8.07
C ARG A 89 -8.01 18.53 8.84
N LYS A 90 -6.96 18.55 9.65
CA LYS A 90 -6.60 19.73 10.47
C LYS A 90 -6.01 20.86 9.65
N GLU A 91 -5.38 20.57 8.51
CA GLU A 91 -4.77 21.62 7.69
C GLU A 91 -5.67 21.99 6.50
N PRO A 92 -6.16 23.24 6.43
CA PRO A 92 -7.05 23.69 5.36
C PRO A 92 -6.40 23.66 3.96
N THR A 93 -5.06 23.56 3.90
CA THR A 93 -4.26 23.44 2.68
C THR A 93 -4.28 22.04 2.06
N ASN A 94 -4.86 21.03 2.72
CA ASN A 94 -4.89 19.65 2.23
C ASN A 94 -5.95 19.37 1.15
N SER A 95 -6.62 20.41 0.65
CA SER A 95 -7.40 20.35 -0.59
C SER A 95 -6.55 19.87 -1.78
N LEU A 96 -5.25 20.20 -1.78
CA LEU A 96 -4.30 19.70 -2.78
C LEU A 96 -4.13 18.19 -2.69
N PHE A 97 -3.97 17.62 -1.49
CA PHE A 97 -3.86 16.17 -1.30
C PHE A 97 -5.09 15.46 -1.87
N ARG A 98 -6.30 15.93 -1.52
CA ARG A 98 -7.55 15.39 -2.07
C ARG A 98 -7.57 15.43 -3.60
N THR A 99 -7.19 16.57 -4.18
CA THR A 99 -7.13 16.74 -5.64
C THR A 99 -6.15 15.77 -6.30
N MET A 100 -4.98 15.57 -5.69
CA MET A 100 -3.97 14.62 -6.17
C MET A 100 -4.46 13.17 -6.10
N VAL A 101 -5.15 12.77 -5.02
CA VAL A 101 -5.74 11.43 -4.92
C VAL A 101 -6.83 11.24 -5.98
N SER A 102 -7.72 12.22 -6.18
CA SER A 102 -8.74 12.16 -7.23
C SER A 102 -8.15 12.05 -8.64
N LEU A 103 -7.07 12.79 -8.92
CA LEU A 103 -6.36 12.68 -10.19
C LEU A 103 -5.75 11.28 -10.39
N LEU A 104 -5.13 10.72 -9.34
CA LEU A 104 -4.57 9.38 -9.38
C LEU A 104 -5.66 8.31 -9.59
N ILE A 105 -6.83 8.46 -8.97
CA ILE A 105 -8.00 7.59 -9.22
C ILE A 105 -8.37 7.62 -10.71
N GLY A 106 -8.50 8.81 -11.31
CA GLY A 106 -8.81 8.93 -12.74
C GLY A 106 -7.77 8.23 -13.64
N GLN A 107 -6.48 8.40 -13.33
CA GLN A 107 -5.41 7.71 -14.07
C GLN A 107 -5.45 6.18 -13.92
N LEU A 108 -5.83 5.67 -12.74
CA LEU A 108 -6.02 4.23 -12.51
C LEU A 108 -7.19 3.69 -13.35
N GLU A 109 -8.28 4.45 -13.49
CA GLU A 109 -9.42 4.08 -14.33
C GLU A 109 -9.06 4.03 -15.82
N ASP A 110 -8.33 5.04 -16.30
CA ASP A 110 -7.82 5.07 -17.67
C ASP A 110 -6.89 3.87 -17.94
N LEU A 111 -6.00 3.55 -17.00
CA LEU A 111 -5.12 2.38 -17.10
C LEU A 111 -5.93 1.07 -17.16
N ILE A 112 -6.94 0.90 -16.31
CA ILE A 112 -7.81 -0.29 -16.33
C ILE A 112 -8.49 -0.42 -17.68
N LYS A 113 -9.07 0.67 -18.20
CA LYS A 113 -9.76 0.70 -19.49
C LYS A 113 -8.82 0.36 -20.64
N MET A 114 -7.63 0.95 -20.65
CA MET A 114 -6.62 0.70 -21.68
C MET A 114 -6.09 -0.73 -21.62
N ALA A 115 -5.79 -1.26 -20.43
CA ALA A 115 -5.33 -2.62 -20.26
C ALA A 115 -6.36 -3.65 -20.74
N LYS A 116 -7.64 -3.46 -20.39
CA LYS A 116 -8.76 -4.30 -20.86
C LYS A 116 -8.93 -4.24 -22.38
N THR A 117 -8.91 -3.04 -22.95
CA THR A 117 -9.04 -2.84 -24.40
C THR A 117 -7.91 -3.53 -25.15
N THR A 118 -6.66 -3.36 -24.71
CA THR A 118 -5.49 -4.03 -25.30
C THR A 118 -5.60 -5.55 -25.17
N CYS A 119 -6.03 -6.05 -24.01
CA CYS A 119 -6.25 -7.47 -23.77
C CYS A 119 -7.29 -8.07 -24.75
N ARG A 120 -8.39 -7.35 -24.97
CA ARG A 120 -9.45 -7.71 -25.92
C ARG A 120 -8.94 -7.74 -27.36
N ARG A 121 -8.18 -6.72 -27.77
CA ARG A 121 -7.61 -6.64 -29.13
C ARG A 121 -6.63 -7.78 -29.40
N LEU A 122 -5.76 -8.11 -28.43
CA LEU A 122 -4.85 -9.24 -28.54
C LEU A 122 -5.60 -10.58 -28.63
N THR A 123 -6.53 -10.82 -27.71
CA THR A 123 -7.03 -12.19 -27.47
C THR A 123 -8.32 -12.51 -28.22
N LYS A 124 -9.25 -11.56 -28.35
CA LYS A 124 -10.53 -11.76 -29.04
C LYS A 124 -10.48 -11.34 -30.51
N VAL A 125 -9.92 -10.16 -30.78
CA VAL A 125 -9.82 -9.66 -32.17
C VAL A 125 -8.66 -10.37 -32.90
N GLY A 126 -7.64 -10.80 -32.15
CA GLY A 126 -6.48 -11.50 -32.72
C GLY A 126 -5.48 -10.58 -33.38
N GLU A 127 -5.46 -9.29 -33.01
CA GLU A 127 -4.46 -8.34 -33.47
C GLU A 127 -3.04 -8.76 -33.04
N SER A 128 -2.05 -8.41 -33.86
CA SER A 128 -0.67 -8.72 -33.54
C SER A 128 -0.15 -7.77 -32.46
N PRO A 129 0.77 -8.20 -31.57
CA PRO A 129 1.35 -7.31 -30.56
C PRO A 129 1.90 -5.99 -31.14
N GLU A 130 2.52 -6.05 -32.32
CA GLU A 130 3.17 -4.93 -32.98
C GLU A 130 2.18 -3.87 -33.47
N SER A 131 0.98 -4.27 -33.93
CA SER A 131 -0.06 -3.31 -34.32
C SER A 131 -0.61 -2.52 -33.11
N LEU A 132 -0.33 -3.00 -31.90
CA LEU A 132 -0.65 -2.34 -30.64
C LEU A 132 0.56 -1.60 -30.03
N GLY A 133 1.68 -1.51 -30.74
CA GLY A 133 2.93 -0.93 -30.21
C GLY A 133 3.67 -1.82 -29.22
N LEU A 134 3.29 -3.09 -29.10
CA LEU A 134 3.94 -4.08 -28.23
C LEU A 134 5.07 -4.80 -28.98
N SER A 135 6.09 -5.22 -28.23
CA SER A 135 7.26 -5.92 -28.73
C SER A 135 6.96 -7.39 -29.02
N LYS A 136 7.55 -7.91 -30.12
CA LYS A 136 7.50 -9.34 -30.46
C LYS A 136 8.17 -10.23 -29.43
N SER A 137 9.24 -9.73 -28.80
CA SER A 137 9.96 -10.46 -27.76
C SER A 137 9.19 -10.48 -26.43
N GLY A 138 8.15 -9.65 -26.34
CA GLY A 138 7.32 -9.45 -25.16
C GLY A 138 7.77 -8.25 -24.33
N GLU A 139 7.23 -8.14 -23.12
CA GLU A 139 7.23 -6.90 -22.36
C GLU A 139 7.53 -7.12 -20.88
N SER A 140 8.13 -6.12 -20.25
CA SER A 140 8.16 -5.99 -18.80
C SER A 140 6.89 -5.30 -18.28
N ARG A 141 6.61 -5.41 -16.98
CA ARG A 141 5.51 -4.66 -16.34
C ARG A 141 5.70 -3.15 -16.51
N GLN A 142 6.93 -2.66 -16.37
CA GLN A 142 7.23 -1.24 -16.55
C GLN A 142 6.98 -0.76 -17.98
N SER A 143 7.47 -1.51 -18.99
CA SER A 143 7.27 -1.10 -20.39
C SER A 143 5.80 -1.16 -20.81
N LEU A 144 5.04 -2.15 -20.31
CA LEU A 144 3.60 -2.18 -20.53
C LEU A 144 2.89 -0.96 -19.94
N LEU A 145 3.23 -0.54 -18.71
CA LEU A 145 2.64 0.66 -18.12
C LEU A 145 2.87 1.90 -18.99
N GLU A 146 4.11 2.11 -19.43
CA GLU A 146 4.47 3.23 -20.30
C GLU A 146 3.66 3.21 -21.61
N LYS A 147 3.52 2.03 -22.23
CA LYS A 147 2.75 1.85 -23.47
C LYS A 147 1.24 1.99 -23.30
N LEU A 148 0.72 1.70 -22.12
CA LEU A 148 -0.68 1.93 -21.76
C LEU A 148 -0.96 3.40 -21.41
N GLY A 149 0.05 4.27 -21.47
CA GLY A 149 -0.09 5.69 -21.15
C GLY A 149 -0.03 5.99 -19.66
N TRP A 150 0.40 5.04 -18.81
CA TRP A 150 0.61 5.32 -17.40
C TRP A 150 1.74 6.34 -17.24
N GLN A 151 1.38 7.50 -16.74
CA GLN A 151 2.32 8.52 -16.31
C GLN A 151 2.22 8.59 -14.80
N GLU A 152 3.34 8.36 -14.12
CA GLU A 152 3.40 8.63 -12.69
C GLU A 152 3.03 10.10 -12.50
N PRO A 153 2.01 10.43 -11.67
CA PRO A 153 1.70 11.82 -11.41
C PRO A 153 2.99 12.51 -10.97
N VAL A 154 3.38 13.55 -11.70
CA VAL A 154 4.55 14.37 -11.34
C VAL A 154 4.15 15.05 -10.05
N MET A 155 4.56 14.44 -8.94
CA MET A 155 4.30 14.95 -7.61
C MET A 155 5.04 16.28 -7.52
N LEU A 156 4.29 17.38 -7.50
CA LEU A 156 4.83 18.72 -7.29
C LEU A 156 5.62 18.68 -5.96
N GLY A 157 6.95 18.67 -6.07
CA GLY A 157 7.88 18.76 -4.94
C GLY A 157 8.46 17.42 -4.44
N GLN A 158 9.59 16.98 -5.02
CA GLN A 158 10.63 16.37 -4.18
C GLN A 158 11.17 17.38 -3.14
N ASP A 159 11.01 18.68 -3.44
CA ASP A 159 11.16 19.80 -2.53
C ASP A 159 9.79 20.44 -2.23
N GLY A 160 8.90 19.66 -1.60
CA GLY A 160 8.05 20.25 -0.57
C GLY A 160 6.55 20.41 -0.80
N PHE A 161 5.82 19.79 0.15
CA PHE A 161 4.90 20.50 1.04
C PHE A 161 5.67 21.41 2.07
N SER A 162 6.86 21.91 1.73
CA SER A 162 7.98 22.12 2.68
C SER A 162 8.56 23.55 2.81
N PRO A 163 7.81 24.63 2.63
CA PRO A 163 8.15 25.82 3.43
C PRO A 163 7.41 25.84 4.76
N TYR A 164 6.15 25.38 4.79
CA TYR A 164 5.28 25.63 5.96
C TYR A 164 5.30 24.52 7.02
N LEU A 165 5.58 23.28 6.64
CA LEU A 165 5.61 22.15 7.59
C LEU A 165 6.98 21.95 8.25
N ALA A 166 8.06 22.44 7.63
CA ALA A 166 9.37 22.51 8.29
C ALA A 166 9.35 23.45 9.51
N GLU A 167 8.51 24.49 9.47
CA GLU A 167 8.34 25.44 10.58
C GLU A 167 7.60 24.82 11.78
N LEU A 168 6.70 23.86 11.56
CA LEU A 168 5.99 23.13 12.63
C LEU A 168 6.85 22.07 13.33
N SER A 169 8.02 21.72 12.78
CA SER A 169 9.03 20.96 13.52
C SER A 169 9.85 21.81 14.50
N GLN A 170 9.68 23.15 14.48
CA GLN A 170 10.45 24.10 15.30
C GLN A 170 9.60 25.01 16.20
N VAL A 171 8.27 25.06 16.06
CA VAL A 171 7.41 25.87 16.94
C VAL A 171 6.97 25.07 18.18
N SER A 172 7.85 24.98 19.17
CA SER A 172 7.45 24.95 20.58
C SER A 172 8.61 25.37 21.47
N ARG A 173 8.72 26.67 21.74
CA ARG A 173 9.51 27.19 22.86
C ARG A 173 8.74 28.25 23.62
N LYS A 174 8.58 27.92 24.92
CA LYS A 174 8.17 28.68 26.10
C LYS A 174 6.67 28.71 26.43
N PRO A 175 6.28 28.23 27.63
CA PRO A 175 4.96 28.45 28.18
C PRO A 175 4.89 29.85 28.83
N THR A 176 3.83 30.58 28.53
CA THR A 176 3.36 31.72 29.35
C THR A 176 2.20 31.19 30.19
N PRO A 177 2.20 31.37 31.52
CA PRO A 177 1.09 30.92 32.35
C PRO A 177 -0.09 31.88 32.17
N LEU A 178 -1.33 31.37 32.26
CA LEU A 178 -2.42 31.95 33.07
C LEU A 178 -3.74 31.17 32.89
N VAL A 179 -4.31 30.82 34.05
CA VAL A 179 -5.73 30.87 34.44
C VAL A 179 -6.73 29.95 33.75
N GLY A 180 -6.99 28.82 34.44
CA GLY A 180 -8.30 28.45 34.97
C GLY A 180 -9.53 28.64 34.08
N HIS A 181 -9.90 27.58 33.36
CA HIS A 181 -11.30 27.28 33.09
C HIS A 181 -11.50 25.76 33.10
N GLU A 182 -12.40 25.29 33.96
CA GLU A 182 -12.80 23.90 34.05
C GLU A 182 -13.56 23.46 32.79
N SER A 183 -13.27 22.26 32.31
CA SER A 183 -14.01 21.57 31.25
C SER A 183 -13.93 20.05 31.47
N PRO A 184 -14.94 19.29 31.00
CA PRO A 184 -15.39 18.08 31.67
C PRO A 184 -14.48 16.87 31.41
N GLN A 185 -14.21 16.12 32.47
CA GLN A 185 -13.51 14.84 32.40
C GLN A 185 -14.36 13.80 31.69
N ILE A 186 -13.97 13.42 30.48
CA ILE A 186 -14.45 12.19 29.82
C ILE A 186 -13.58 11.04 30.33
N SER A 187 -14.13 10.22 31.24
CA SER A 187 -13.46 9.01 31.73
C SER A 187 -13.66 7.87 30.74
N TRP A 188 -12.57 7.30 30.23
CA TRP A 188 -12.59 6.07 29.44
C TRP A 188 -12.60 4.85 30.37
N GLN A 189 -13.76 4.29 30.66
CA GLN A 189 -13.85 2.99 31.33
C GLN A 189 -13.77 1.86 30.29
N PHE A 190 -12.59 1.28 30.13
CA PHE A 190 -12.43 -0.01 29.45
C PHE A 190 -13.02 -1.11 30.34
N ARG A 191 -14.17 -1.68 29.95
CA ARG A 191 -14.66 -2.94 30.52
C ARG A 191 -13.67 -4.06 30.19
N ARG A 192 -12.92 -4.51 31.19
CA ARG A 192 -12.15 -5.76 31.12
C ARG A 192 -13.11 -6.94 30.97
N HIS A 193 -13.22 -7.48 29.76
CA HIS A 193 -13.58 -8.89 29.61
C HIS A 193 -12.27 -9.66 29.53
N ASN A 194 -12.02 -10.50 30.53
CA ASN A 194 -10.86 -11.39 30.54
C ASN A 194 -11.05 -12.45 29.45
N VAL A 195 -10.57 -12.17 28.24
CA VAL A 195 -10.28 -13.19 27.24
C VAL A 195 -8.78 -13.42 27.27
N THR A 196 -8.36 -14.52 27.88
CA THR A 196 -6.97 -14.96 27.82
C THR A 196 -6.69 -15.47 26.41
N ILE A 197 -6.17 -14.60 25.54
CA ILE A 197 -5.62 -15.00 24.24
C ILE A 197 -4.23 -15.57 24.49
N GLY A 198 -4.15 -16.89 24.60
CA GLY A 198 -2.87 -17.61 24.60
C GLY A 198 -2.23 -17.52 23.22
N VAL A 199 -1.28 -16.60 23.03
CA VAL A 199 -0.44 -16.55 21.82
C VAL A 199 0.68 -17.56 21.97
N THR A 200 0.49 -18.77 21.45
CA THR A 200 1.57 -19.75 21.34
C THR A 200 2.32 -19.50 20.03
N ILE A 201 3.53 -18.95 20.14
CA ILE A 201 4.44 -18.76 19.01
C ILE A 201 5.06 -20.12 18.66
N SER A 202 4.51 -20.81 17.66
CA SER A 202 5.17 -21.96 17.06
C SER A 202 6.04 -21.47 15.89
N MET A 203 7.32 -21.24 16.19
CA MET A 203 8.36 -21.04 15.18
C MET A 203 8.70 -22.41 14.58
N SER A 204 7.97 -22.83 13.54
CA SER A 204 8.44 -23.95 12.72
C SER A 204 9.76 -23.53 12.06
N GLY A 205 10.84 -24.20 12.47
CA GLY A 205 12.22 -23.78 12.25
C GLY A 205 12.59 -23.59 10.79
N GLN A 206 12.63 -22.33 10.37
CA GLN A 206 13.56 -21.88 9.36
C GLN A 206 14.85 -21.54 10.12
N LYS A 207 15.93 -22.30 9.88
CA LYS A 207 17.25 -22.04 10.50
C LYS A 207 17.70 -20.62 10.13
N CYS A 208 17.49 -19.65 11.02
CA CYS A 208 18.15 -18.37 10.97
C CYS A 208 19.65 -18.59 11.19
N SER A 209 20.40 -18.62 10.09
CA SER A 209 21.85 -18.58 10.12
C SER A 209 22.30 -17.24 10.72
N PRO A 210 23.27 -17.21 11.64
CA PRO A 210 23.85 -15.95 12.12
C PRO A 210 24.68 -15.35 10.97
N TYR A 211 24.15 -14.31 10.32
CA TYR A 211 24.94 -13.53 9.37
C TYR A 211 25.86 -12.57 10.13
N PRO A 212 27.16 -12.53 9.83
CA PRO A 212 28.05 -11.52 10.38
C PRO A 212 27.66 -10.13 9.84
N SER A 213 27.48 -9.18 10.75
CA SER A 213 27.27 -7.77 10.47
C SER A 213 28.51 -7.18 9.79
N LYS A 214 28.54 -7.23 8.46
CA LYS A 214 29.44 -6.38 7.67
C LYS A 214 28.81 -4.99 7.60
N SER A 215 29.43 -4.03 8.28
CA SER A 215 29.18 -2.60 8.13
C SER A 215 29.16 -2.23 6.64
N ARG A 216 28.00 -1.81 6.14
CA ARG A 216 27.82 -1.31 4.76
C ARG A 216 28.54 0.03 4.61
N PRO A 217 29.32 0.26 3.54
CA PRO A 217 29.76 1.60 3.17
C PRO A 217 28.54 2.43 2.75
N ILE A 218 28.46 3.62 3.32
CA ILE A 218 27.42 4.63 3.12
C ILE A 218 27.58 5.25 1.73
N ALA A 219 26.60 5.01 0.86
CA ALA A 219 26.08 5.94 -0.17
C ALA A 219 25.07 5.21 -1.10
N GLU A 220 24.08 4.49 -0.54
CA GLU A 220 22.85 4.23 -1.31
C GLU A 220 22.11 5.57 -1.37
N LYS A 221 22.13 6.25 -2.53
CA LYS A 221 21.30 7.44 -2.79
C LYS A 221 19.91 7.19 -2.21
N MET A 222 19.49 7.98 -1.22
CA MET A 222 18.15 7.92 -0.62
C MET A 222 17.13 7.90 -1.76
N THR A 223 16.51 6.75 -1.97
CA THR A 223 15.48 6.65 -2.99
C THR A 223 14.23 7.37 -2.48
N PRO A 224 13.64 8.29 -3.26
CA PRO A 224 12.37 8.92 -2.92
C PRO A 224 11.33 7.86 -2.54
N GLY A 225 10.74 8.00 -1.34
CA GLY A 225 9.78 7.04 -0.79
C GLY A 225 10.39 5.82 -0.09
N SER A 226 11.61 5.96 0.47
CA SER A 226 12.16 5.01 1.44
C SER A 226 11.25 4.93 2.68
N PRO A 227 10.94 3.72 3.20
CA PRO A 227 10.15 3.57 4.41
C PRO A 227 10.93 3.92 5.69
N GLU A 228 12.22 4.23 5.59
CA GLU A 228 13.10 4.48 6.73
C GLU A 228 12.72 5.74 7.51
N ASN A 229 12.10 6.73 6.86
CA ASN A 229 11.65 7.98 7.47
C ASN A 229 10.18 8.24 7.11
N TRP A 230 9.27 7.90 8.02
CA TRP A 230 7.85 8.23 7.88
C TRP A 230 7.67 9.75 7.75
N ASP A 231 7.11 10.15 6.62
CA ASP A 231 6.77 11.54 6.31
C ASP A 231 5.32 11.60 5.80
N PRO A 232 4.37 12.13 6.60
CA PRO A 232 2.97 12.23 6.19
C PRO A 232 2.75 13.24 5.05
N SER A 233 3.73 14.12 4.78
CA SER A 233 3.71 15.05 3.66
C SER A 233 4.23 14.42 2.37
N ASN A 234 4.87 13.25 2.44
CA ASN A 234 5.31 12.52 1.27
C ASN A 234 4.14 11.77 0.63
N PHE A 235 3.53 12.38 -0.38
CA PHE A 235 2.39 11.79 -1.09
C PHE A 235 2.64 10.35 -1.56
N SER A 236 3.85 10.05 -2.04
CA SER A 236 4.19 8.70 -2.50
C SER A 236 4.22 7.67 -1.37
N GLN A 237 4.75 8.03 -0.20
CA GLN A 237 4.70 7.17 0.98
C GLN A 237 3.27 6.97 1.46
N VAL A 238 2.48 8.05 1.49
CA VAL A 238 1.08 8.00 1.92
C VAL A 238 0.25 7.11 1.00
N VAL A 239 0.32 7.29 -0.31
CA VAL A 239 -0.40 6.44 -1.28
C VAL A 239 0.02 4.98 -1.14
N ARG A 240 1.33 4.68 -1.00
CA ARG A 240 1.79 3.30 -0.77
C ARG A 240 1.26 2.72 0.52
N LEU A 241 1.28 3.48 1.63
CA LEU A 241 0.72 3.04 2.90
C LEU A 241 -0.76 2.67 2.74
N ILE A 242 -1.56 3.54 2.09
CA ILE A 242 -2.99 3.32 1.86
C ILE A 242 -3.21 2.05 1.02
N VAL A 243 -2.59 1.98 -0.16
CA VAL A 243 -2.80 0.88 -1.10
C VAL A 243 -2.28 -0.45 -0.55
N TYR A 244 -1.06 -0.50 -0.02
CA TYR A 244 -0.46 -1.76 0.46
C TYR A 244 -1.22 -2.26 1.70
N SER A 245 -1.61 -1.38 2.62
CA SER A 245 -2.39 -1.79 3.80
C SER A 245 -3.75 -2.35 3.39
N TYR A 246 -4.42 -1.70 2.43
CA TYR A 246 -5.68 -2.18 1.89
C TYR A 246 -5.53 -3.54 1.19
N MET A 247 -4.58 -3.70 0.27
CA MET A 247 -4.37 -4.95 -0.46
C MET A 247 -4.04 -6.12 0.47
N LEU A 248 -3.13 -5.92 1.42
CA LEU A 248 -2.78 -6.93 2.40
C LEU A 248 -3.98 -7.30 3.29
N SER A 249 -4.86 -6.35 3.60
CA SER A 249 -6.10 -6.60 4.34
C SER A 249 -7.15 -7.32 3.49
N LYS A 250 -7.35 -6.90 2.23
CA LYS A 250 -8.32 -7.48 1.27
C LYS A 250 -8.04 -8.95 0.99
N TYR A 251 -6.76 -9.33 0.90
CA TYR A 251 -6.35 -10.69 0.54
C TYR A 251 -5.91 -11.54 1.74
N LYS A 252 -6.16 -11.07 2.98
CA LYS A 252 -6.01 -11.91 4.17
C LYS A 252 -7.14 -12.93 4.24
N ARG A 253 -6.83 -14.10 4.81
CA ARG A 253 -7.82 -15.08 5.25
C ARG A 253 -7.54 -15.47 6.68
N PHE A 254 -8.60 -15.64 7.45
CA PHE A 254 -8.50 -16.21 8.79
C PHE A 254 -8.41 -17.73 8.68
N CYS A 255 -7.54 -18.33 9.48
CA CYS A 255 -7.40 -19.77 9.57
C CYS A 255 -7.46 -20.20 11.03
N ARG A 256 -8.23 -21.26 11.31
CA ARG A 256 -8.27 -21.86 12.64
C ARG A 256 -7.16 -22.89 12.74
N ARG A 257 -6.19 -22.64 13.62
CA ARG A 257 -5.25 -23.66 14.11
C ARG A 257 -5.80 -24.23 15.42
N THR A 258 -5.29 -25.38 15.85
CA THR A 258 -5.87 -26.22 16.94
C THR A 258 -6.36 -25.41 18.16
N HIS A 259 -5.65 -24.35 18.56
CA HIS A 259 -6.04 -23.49 19.69
C HIS A 259 -5.97 -21.98 19.41
N VAL A 260 -5.73 -21.55 18.16
CA VAL A 260 -5.50 -20.14 17.83
C VAL A 260 -6.17 -19.79 16.51
N VAL A 261 -6.86 -18.65 16.47
CA VAL A 261 -7.27 -18.02 15.20
C VAL A 261 -6.07 -17.25 14.66
N GLY A 262 -5.54 -17.71 13.55
CA GLY A 262 -4.49 -17.03 12.80
C GLY A 262 -5.06 -16.28 11.60
N ALA A 263 -4.22 -15.47 10.98
CA ALA A 263 -4.50 -14.87 9.69
C ALA A 263 -3.28 -15.05 8.78
N GLU A 264 -3.53 -15.35 7.51
CA GLU A 264 -2.49 -15.54 6.49
C GLU A 264 -2.95 -14.94 5.16
N LEU A 265 -2.00 -14.55 4.31
CA LEU A 265 -2.33 -14.05 2.97
C LEU A 265 -2.70 -15.21 2.06
N ASN A 266 -3.70 -15.00 1.21
CA ASN A 266 -4.08 -15.97 0.20
C ASN A 266 -3.76 -15.46 -1.21
N PRO A 267 -2.59 -15.82 -1.77
CA PRO A 267 -2.18 -15.38 -3.11
C PRO A 267 -3.04 -15.97 -4.24
N LYS A 268 -3.97 -16.89 -3.94
CA LYS A 268 -4.97 -17.37 -4.90
C LYS A 268 -6.18 -16.46 -5.04
N LEU A 269 -6.49 -15.64 -4.01
CA LEU A 269 -7.58 -14.67 -4.10
C LEU A 269 -7.35 -13.60 -5.18
N PRO A 270 -6.19 -12.91 -5.27
CA PRO A 270 -5.97 -11.94 -6.33
C PRO A 270 -6.01 -12.57 -7.72
N LEU A 271 -5.61 -13.85 -7.88
CA LEU A 271 -5.79 -14.59 -9.14
C LEU A 271 -7.26 -14.71 -9.52
N SER A 272 -8.13 -15.09 -8.58
CA SER A 272 -9.57 -15.19 -8.85
C SER A 272 -10.22 -13.85 -9.14
N VAL A 273 -9.80 -12.78 -8.45
CA VAL A 273 -10.29 -11.41 -8.68
C VAL A 273 -9.86 -10.93 -10.05
N ARG A 274 -8.58 -11.11 -10.39
CA ARG A 274 -8.03 -10.84 -11.72
C ARG A 274 -8.85 -11.52 -12.81
N ASP A 275 -9.04 -12.83 -12.72
CA ASP A 275 -9.75 -13.61 -13.74
C ASP A 275 -11.19 -13.13 -13.92
N ARG A 276 -11.87 -12.81 -12.82
CA ARG A 276 -13.21 -12.21 -12.86
C ARG A 276 -13.20 -10.85 -13.56
N LEU A 277 -12.25 -9.97 -13.22
CA LEU A 277 -12.17 -8.60 -13.74
C LEU A 277 -11.94 -8.54 -15.25
N VAL A 278 -11.25 -9.52 -15.83
CA VAL A 278 -10.95 -9.57 -17.28
C VAL A 278 -11.74 -10.62 -18.04
N SER A 279 -12.66 -11.35 -17.41
CA SER A 279 -13.40 -12.45 -18.03
C SER A 279 -14.13 -12.06 -19.32
N GLN A 280 -14.59 -10.80 -19.43
CA GLN A 280 -15.26 -10.27 -20.62
C GLN A 280 -14.28 -9.77 -21.70
N ASP A 281 -13.02 -9.56 -21.35
CA ASP A 281 -12.00 -8.97 -22.22
C ASP A 281 -10.96 -9.99 -22.70
N TYR A 282 -10.77 -11.08 -21.96
CA TYR A 282 -9.79 -12.11 -22.23
C TYR A 282 -10.44 -13.36 -22.85
N ASP A 283 -9.96 -13.79 -24.02
CA ASP A 283 -10.31 -15.09 -24.58
C ASP A 283 -9.38 -16.19 -24.06
N THR A 284 -9.90 -17.03 -23.18
CA THR A 284 -9.16 -18.19 -22.62
C THR A 284 -8.98 -19.32 -23.62
N THR A 285 -9.71 -19.34 -24.73
CA THR A 285 -9.61 -20.37 -25.76
C THR A 285 -8.49 -20.08 -26.77
N ASN A 286 -7.98 -18.85 -26.79
CA ASN A 286 -6.92 -18.43 -27.70
C ASN A 286 -5.57 -19.03 -27.29
N ARG A 287 -5.19 -20.13 -27.95
CA ARG A 287 -3.94 -20.89 -27.70
C ARG A 287 -2.65 -20.11 -27.99
N ARG A 288 -2.71 -18.93 -28.64
CA ARG A 288 -1.53 -18.07 -28.85
C ARG A 288 -1.06 -17.44 -27.55
N PHE A 289 -1.95 -17.30 -26.58
CA PHE A 289 -1.67 -16.63 -25.31
C PHE A 289 -1.77 -17.61 -24.14
N LEU A 290 -0.86 -17.44 -23.19
CA LEU A 290 -0.75 -18.28 -22.01
C LEU A 290 -1.15 -17.47 -20.78
N LEU A 291 -2.03 -18.05 -19.97
CA LEU A 291 -2.41 -17.46 -18.69
C LEU A 291 -1.39 -17.87 -17.61
N LEU A 292 -0.83 -16.89 -16.90
CA LEU A 292 -0.02 -17.18 -15.72
C LEU A 292 -0.94 -17.56 -14.57
N THR A 293 -1.01 -18.84 -14.24
CA THR A 293 -1.87 -19.39 -13.18
C THR A 293 -1.17 -19.50 -11.82
N GLY A 294 0.16 -19.43 -11.79
CA GLY A 294 0.95 -19.60 -10.58
C GLY A 294 0.83 -18.43 -9.59
N PRO A 295 0.61 -18.67 -8.28
CA PRO A 295 0.46 -17.62 -7.26
C PRO A 295 1.79 -16.93 -6.88
N LYS A 296 2.94 -17.51 -7.26
CA LYS A 296 4.28 -17.08 -6.85
C LYS A 296 4.56 -15.58 -7.01
N ARG A 297 4.02 -14.95 -8.05
CA ARG A 297 4.20 -13.51 -8.29
C ARG A 297 3.45 -12.65 -7.26
N PHE A 298 2.23 -13.05 -6.90
CA PHE A 298 1.47 -12.39 -5.85
C PHE A 298 2.09 -12.65 -4.48
N GLU A 299 2.67 -13.83 -4.24
CA GLU A 299 3.45 -14.10 -3.03
C GLU A 299 4.64 -13.14 -2.90
N GLN A 300 5.40 -12.95 -3.99
CA GLN A 300 6.52 -12.00 -4.04
C GLN A 300 6.07 -10.56 -3.86
N ASP A 301 4.97 -10.18 -4.51
CA ASP A 301 4.41 -8.83 -4.43
C ASP A 301 3.94 -8.56 -2.98
N PHE A 302 3.21 -9.50 -2.37
CA PHE A 302 2.78 -9.41 -0.97
C PHE A 302 3.93 -9.38 0.02
N ALA A 303 4.94 -10.23 -0.13
CA ALA A 303 6.12 -10.20 0.74
C ALA A 303 6.83 -8.83 0.67
N SER A 304 6.91 -8.24 -0.52
CA SER A 304 7.49 -6.92 -0.71
C SER A 304 6.65 -5.81 -0.05
N MET A 305 5.32 -5.87 -0.18
CA MET A 305 4.39 -4.96 0.50
C MET A 305 4.49 -5.08 2.02
N GLN A 306 4.51 -6.32 2.57
CA GLN A 306 4.63 -6.57 4.00
C GLN A 306 5.92 -5.98 4.57
N ASN A 307 7.06 -6.24 3.92
CA ASN A 307 8.35 -5.70 4.34
C ASN A 307 8.33 -4.16 4.32
N TRP A 308 7.86 -3.56 3.22
CA TRP A 308 7.83 -2.11 3.10
C TRP A 308 6.93 -1.45 4.15
N VAL A 309 5.71 -1.96 4.36
CA VAL A 309 4.81 -1.42 5.39
C VAL A 309 5.36 -1.69 6.80
N GLY A 310 5.99 -2.84 7.03
CA GLY A 310 6.62 -3.16 8.32
C GLY A 310 7.75 -2.19 8.69
N GLU A 311 8.63 -1.88 7.73
CA GLU A 311 9.69 -0.87 7.89
C GLU A 311 9.09 0.51 8.17
N LEU A 312 8.05 0.90 7.42
CA LEU A 312 7.39 2.19 7.59
C LEU A 312 6.71 2.31 8.96
N SER A 313 5.99 1.27 9.40
CA SER A 313 5.36 1.23 10.73
C SER A 313 6.39 1.31 11.85
N CYS A 314 7.56 0.65 11.69
CA CYS A 314 8.67 0.80 12.64
C CYS A 314 9.22 2.24 12.67
N SER A 315 9.38 2.88 11.51
CA SER A 315 9.82 4.28 11.42
C SER A 315 8.84 5.22 12.13
N TRP A 316 7.54 5.05 11.87
CA TRP A 316 6.47 5.81 12.53
C TRP A 316 6.47 5.61 14.05
N LEU A 317 6.62 4.37 14.54
CA LEU A 317 6.71 4.09 15.97
C LEU A 317 7.91 4.76 16.63
N LYS A 318 9.09 4.76 15.98
CA LYS A 318 10.28 5.44 16.49
C LYS A 318 10.03 6.94 16.62
N LEU A 319 9.38 7.54 15.63
CA LEU A 319 9.00 8.95 15.65
C LEU A 319 8.00 9.27 16.77
N LEU A 320 7.04 8.37 17.03
CA LEU A 320 6.14 8.54 18.17
C LEU A 320 6.87 8.41 19.49
N ALA A 321 7.71 7.38 19.66
CA ALA A 321 8.46 7.15 20.88
C ALA A 321 9.39 8.32 21.22
N SER A 322 10.04 8.95 20.23
CA SER A 322 10.88 10.12 20.47
C SER A 322 10.08 11.32 20.98
N ARG A 323 8.83 11.49 20.55
CA ARG A 323 7.95 12.58 21.03
C ARG A 323 7.55 12.41 22.50
N PHE A 324 7.43 11.17 22.99
CA PHE A 324 7.10 10.89 24.38
C PHE A 324 8.33 10.71 25.28
N GLY A 325 9.51 10.45 24.71
CA GLY A 325 10.75 10.24 25.46
C GLY A 325 11.47 11.52 25.90
N ASP A 326 11.17 12.66 25.27
CA ASP A 326 11.78 13.96 25.60
C ASP A 326 11.10 14.69 26.78
N ASP A 327 9.99 14.14 27.29
CA ASP A 327 9.45 14.53 28.59
C ASP A 327 10.39 13.99 29.68
N LYS A 328 11.44 14.76 29.97
CA LYS A 328 12.21 14.61 31.21
C LYS A 328 11.22 14.68 32.36
N LEU A 329 10.86 13.50 32.89
CA LEU A 329 10.21 13.35 34.19
C LEU A 329 10.89 14.33 35.16
N PRO A 330 10.14 15.25 35.79
CA PRO A 330 10.71 16.09 36.83
C PRO A 330 11.30 15.15 37.88
N ARG A 331 12.63 15.25 38.08
CA ARG A 331 13.35 14.48 39.09
C ARG A 331 12.97 14.93 40.49
#